data_AF-A0A8X6UDS3-F1
#
_entry.id   AF-A0A8X6UDS3-F1
#
_cell.length_a   1.000
_cell.length_b   1.000
_cell.length_c   1.000
_cell.angle_alpha   90.00
_cell.angle_beta   90.00
_cell.angle_gamma   90.00
#
_symmetry.space_group_name_H-M   'P 1'
#
loop_
_entity.id
_entity.type
_entity.pdbx_description
1 polymer ?
#
loop_
_entity_poly.entity_id
_entity_poly.type
_entity_poly.pdbx_seq_one_letter_code
_entity_poly.pdbx_strand_id
1 'polypeptide(L)'
;STKIKSEARELVESFPITNENYPLAIESLTERYGRKELLIDFYVRELLKLVLNNATKKKQDSLSSLYNKLSTQLRALSSLGVTTDQCGVILYPLVESSLPTHILRSFERQRKNIDSEQSISTLDAIVSFLKSEVQSEEKIKLSRSEILPYERECKHLAESQSTLPSAAELFIQESNDKCAFCFKVHANRFCKRAFFHPTRGKDHNNKKERIVPGLLG
;
A
#
# COMPACT_ATOMS: atom_id res chain seq x y z
N SER A 1 -25.22 -19.31 26.19
CA SER A 1 -24.26 -18.24 25.87
C SER A 1 -23.53 -17.86 27.16
N THR A 2 -22.40 -18.49 27.45
CA THR A 2 -21.60 -18.22 28.66
C THR A 2 -20.79 -16.96 28.42
N LYS A 3 -21.27 -15.84 28.98
CA LYS A 3 -20.57 -14.55 28.92
C LYS A 3 -19.24 -14.71 29.65
N ILE A 4 -18.13 -14.69 28.92
CA ILE A 4 -16.78 -14.68 29.51
C ILE A 4 -16.73 -13.52 30.51
N LYS A 5 -16.67 -13.83 31.80
CA LYS A 5 -16.44 -12.83 32.85
C LYS A 5 -14.93 -12.56 32.84
N SER A 6 -14.55 -11.31 32.65
CA SER A 6 -13.15 -10.88 32.75
C SER A 6 -12.78 -10.67 34.22
N GLU A 7 -11.51 -10.84 34.58
CA GLU A 7 -11.02 -10.57 35.94
C GLU A 7 -11.34 -9.14 36.41
N ALA A 8 -11.21 -8.15 35.50
CA ALA A 8 -11.55 -6.76 35.80
C ALA A 8 -13.02 -6.60 36.19
N ARG A 9 -13.92 -7.39 35.59
CA ARG A 9 -15.34 -7.38 35.93
C ARG A 9 -15.60 -7.99 37.30
N GLU A 10 -14.94 -9.10 37.63
CA GLU A 10 -15.06 -9.72 38.97
C GLU A 10 -14.57 -8.78 40.07
N LEU A 11 -13.48 -8.04 39.79
CA LEU A 11 -12.95 -7.03 40.70
C LEU A 11 -13.98 -5.91 40.95
N VAL A 12 -14.64 -5.40 39.91
CA VAL A 12 -15.70 -4.38 40.08
C VAL A 12 -16.94 -4.96 40.76
N GLU A 13 -17.35 -6.19 40.44
CA GLU A 13 -18.49 -6.88 41.07
C GLU A 13 -18.26 -7.16 42.57
N SER A 14 -17.01 -7.15 43.05
CA SER A 14 -16.69 -7.34 44.47
C SER A 14 -17.01 -6.13 45.36
N PHE A 15 -17.19 -4.94 44.76
CA PHE A 15 -17.55 -3.73 45.50
C PHE A 15 -19.07 -3.59 45.63
N PRO A 16 -19.61 -3.29 46.82
CA PRO A 16 -21.00 -2.89 46.99
C PRO A 16 -21.36 -1.67 46.12
N ILE A 17 -22.60 -1.62 45.65
CA ILE A 17 -23.11 -0.53 44.78
C ILE A 17 -23.47 0.69 45.64
N THR A 18 -22.45 1.39 46.13
CA THR A 18 -22.55 2.58 46.97
C THR A 18 -21.68 3.71 46.41
N ASN A 19 -22.09 4.96 46.63
CA ASN A 19 -21.37 6.13 46.09
C ASN A 19 -19.90 6.19 46.57
N GLU A 20 -19.68 5.81 47.83
CA GLU A 20 -18.35 5.80 48.47
C GLU A 20 -17.40 4.76 47.86
N ASN A 21 -17.92 3.70 47.25
CA ASN A 21 -17.12 2.57 46.75
C ASN A 21 -16.71 2.73 45.28
N TYR A 22 -17.33 3.64 44.53
CA TYR A 22 -16.90 3.93 43.15
C TYR A 22 -15.43 4.38 43.04
N PRO A 23 -14.93 5.35 43.85
CA PRO A 23 -13.51 5.74 43.76
C PRO A 23 -12.57 4.58 44.12
N LEU A 24 -12.90 3.75 45.12
CA LEU A 24 -12.10 2.59 45.53
C LEU A 24 -12.03 1.50 44.44
N ALA A 25 -13.13 1.29 43.72
CA ALA A 25 -13.17 0.37 42.59
C ALA A 25 -12.30 0.88 41.42
N ILE A 26 -12.35 2.19 41.15
CA ILE A 26 -11.48 2.83 40.14
C ILE A 26 -10.02 2.73 40.56
N GLU A 27 -9.69 3.03 41.81
CA GLU A 27 -8.33 2.93 42.35
C GLU A 27 -7.79 1.51 42.20
N SER A 28 -8.55 0.49 42.62
CA SER A 28 -8.18 -0.92 42.49
C SER A 28 -7.97 -1.35 41.04
N LEU A 29 -8.79 -0.85 40.10
CA LEU A 29 -8.58 -1.07 38.67
C LEU A 29 -7.29 -0.39 38.18
N THR A 30 -7.03 0.84 38.61
CA THR A 30 -5.83 1.59 38.20
C THR A 30 -4.55 0.99 38.76
N GLU A 31 -4.55 0.48 39.99
CA GLU A 31 -3.39 -0.17 40.61
C GLU A 31 -3.04 -1.48 39.89
N ARG A 32 -4.06 -2.25 39.52
CA ARG A 32 -3.89 -3.55 38.86
C ARG A 32 -3.58 -3.43 37.37
N TYR A 33 -4.27 -2.55 36.64
CA TYR A 33 -4.22 -2.47 35.17
C TYR A 33 -3.66 -1.15 34.63
N GLY A 34 -3.61 -0.08 35.43
CA GLY A 34 -3.16 1.26 35.02
C GLY A 34 -1.65 1.48 35.14
N ARG A 35 -0.85 0.41 35.23
CA ARG A 35 0.61 0.47 35.36
C ARG A 35 1.26 0.97 34.07
N LYS A 36 1.43 2.29 33.97
CA LYS A 36 1.91 2.98 32.76
C LYS A 36 3.21 2.40 32.20
N GLU A 37 4.20 2.11 33.05
CA GLU A 37 5.48 1.55 32.60
C GLU A 37 5.34 0.21 31.89
N LEU A 38 4.52 -0.70 32.44
CA LEU A 38 4.24 -2.00 31.82
C LEU A 38 3.47 -1.85 30.51
N LEU A 39 2.54 -0.90 30.44
CA LEU A 39 1.79 -0.62 29.23
C LEU A 39 2.69 -0.06 28.13
N ILE A 40 3.61 0.85 28.46
CA ILE A 40 4.60 1.38 27.53
C ILE A 40 5.47 0.23 27.00
N ASP A 41 6.02 -0.63 27.87
CA ASP A 41 6.84 -1.77 27.45
C ASP A 41 6.05 -2.73 26.54
N PHE A 42 4.79 -3.02 26.89
CA PHE A 42 3.91 -3.85 26.07
C PHE A 42 3.72 -3.26 24.66
N TYR A 43 3.39 -1.98 24.53
CA TYR A 43 3.15 -1.35 23.24
C TYR A 43 4.43 -1.18 22.41
N VAL A 44 5.57 -0.92 23.04
CA VAL A 44 6.88 -0.91 22.36
C VAL A 44 7.22 -2.31 21.85
N ARG A 45 6.97 -3.36 22.63
CA ARG A 45 7.17 -4.74 22.19
C ARG A 45 6.24 -5.13 21.05
N GLU A 46 4.99 -4.67 21.05
CA GLU A 46 4.09 -4.87 19.91
C GLU A 46 4.61 -4.20 18.63
N LEU A 47 5.16 -2.98 18.72
CA LEU A 47 5.84 -2.35 17.59
C LEU A 47 7.04 -3.17 17.11
N LEU A 48 7.89 -3.65 18.03
CA LEU A 48 9.03 -4.50 17.70
C LEU A 48 8.61 -5.82 17.03
N LYS A 49 7.49 -6.41 17.44
CA LYS A 49 6.94 -7.60 16.76
C LYS A 49 6.57 -7.30 15.31
N LEU A 50 6.04 -6.12 15.00
CA LEU A 50 5.77 -5.71 13.61
C LEU A 50 7.06 -5.61 12.80
N VAL A 51 8.12 -5.03 13.38
CA VAL A 51 9.45 -4.98 12.76
C VAL A 51 9.99 -6.37 12.45
N LEU A 52 9.91 -7.29 13.42
CA LEU A 52 10.37 -8.67 13.24
C LEU A 52 9.55 -9.42 12.19
N ASN A 53 8.23 -9.19 12.13
CA ASN A 53 7.38 -9.80 11.11
C ASN A 53 7.76 -9.34 9.70
N ASN A 54 8.09 -8.05 9.53
CA ASN A 54 8.59 -7.51 8.28
C ASN A 54 9.95 -8.12 7.89
N ALA A 55 10.90 -8.15 8.84
CA ALA A 55 12.25 -8.68 8.61
C ALA A 55 12.26 -10.17 8.26
N THR A 56 11.44 -10.97 8.97
CA THR A 56 11.40 -12.43 8.78
C THR A 56 10.45 -12.87 7.66
N LYS A 57 9.68 -11.94 7.06
CA LYS A 57 8.65 -12.20 6.04
C LYS A 57 7.66 -13.31 6.41
N LYS A 58 7.52 -13.63 7.70
CA LYS A 58 6.68 -14.74 8.20
C LYS A 58 5.19 -14.51 7.94
N LYS A 59 4.78 -13.24 7.90
CA LYS A 59 3.39 -12.84 7.69
C LYS A 59 3.37 -11.57 6.83
N GLN A 60 2.82 -11.67 5.62
CA GLN A 60 2.43 -10.47 4.86
C GLN A 60 1.06 -10.02 5.37
N ASP A 61 1.07 -9.08 6.31
CA ASP A 61 -0.13 -8.31 6.59
C ASP A 61 -0.40 -7.37 5.42
N SER A 62 -1.68 -7.12 5.10
CA SER A 62 -2.04 -6.07 4.15
C SER A 62 -1.60 -4.69 4.68
N LEU A 63 -1.34 -3.75 3.77
CA LEU A 63 -0.92 -2.39 4.13
C LEU A 63 -1.89 -1.75 5.14
N SER A 64 -3.19 -1.90 4.91
CA SER A 64 -4.25 -1.40 5.81
C SER A 64 -4.15 -2.02 7.22
N SER A 65 -3.91 -3.33 7.31
CA SER A 65 -3.75 -4.00 8.61
C SER A 65 -2.49 -3.51 9.33
N LEU A 66 -1.38 -3.34 8.61
CA LEU A 66 -0.13 -2.85 9.16
C LEU A 66 -0.29 -1.40 9.67
N TYR A 67 -0.87 -0.52 8.87
CA TYR A 67 -1.18 0.86 9.26
C TYR A 67 -2.09 0.92 10.50
N ASN A 68 -3.15 0.11 10.55
CA ASN A 68 -4.06 0.09 11.70
C ASN A 68 -3.35 -0.36 12.98
N LYS A 69 -2.49 -1.39 12.89
CA LYS A 69 -1.69 -1.84 14.04
C LYS A 69 -0.73 -0.75 14.50
N LEU A 70 0.05 -0.17 13.59
CA LEU A 70 0.97 0.94 13.92
C LEU A 70 0.23 2.12 14.56
N SER A 71 -0.87 2.56 13.95
CA SER A 71 -1.68 3.68 14.45
C SER A 71 -2.24 3.39 15.84
N THR A 72 -2.65 2.14 16.09
CA THR A 72 -3.14 1.72 17.42
C THR A 72 -2.04 1.81 18.47
N GLN A 73 -0.85 1.29 18.18
CA GLN A 73 0.27 1.32 19.13
C GLN A 73 0.75 2.76 19.37
N LEU A 74 0.90 3.57 18.32
CA LEU A 74 1.32 4.97 18.43
C LEU A 74 0.30 5.80 19.23
N ARG A 75 -1.00 5.61 19.00
CA ARG A 75 -2.05 6.30 19.75
C ARG A 75 -2.08 5.88 21.22
N ALA A 76 -1.83 4.60 21.52
CA ALA A 76 -1.77 4.10 22.88
C ALA A 76 -0.57 4.68 23.64
N LEU A 77 0.61 4.72 22.99
CA LEU A 77 1.81 5.36 23.53
C LEU A 77 1.60 6.87 23.78
N SER A 78 0.96 7.58 22.84
CA SER A 78 0.62 8.99 23.01
C SER A 78 -0.32 9.22 24.20
N SER A 79 -1.33 8.36 24.40
CA SER A 79 -2.25 8.42 25.54
C SER A 79 -1.55 8.20 26.89
N LEU A 80 -0.41 7.51 26.89
CA LEU A 80 0.41 7.25 28.09
C LEU A 80 1.41 8.38 28.38
N GLY A 81 1.48 9.40 27.53
CA GLY A 81 2.40 10.54 27.68
C GLY A 81 3.70 10.40 26.91
N VAL A 82 3.86 9.35 26.09
CA VAL A 82 4.99 9.21 25.17
C VAL A 82 4.68 10.03 23.92
N THR A 83 4.98 11.33 23.95
CA THR A 83 4.73 12.23 22.83
C THR A 83 5.81 12.08 21.74
N THR A 84 5.44 12.48 20.52
CA THR A 84 6.34 12.55 19.36
C THR A 84 7.54 13.47 19.60
N ASP A 85 7.43 14.45 20.51
CA ASP A 85 8.53 15.35 20.87
C ASP A 85 9.60 14.66 21.73
N GLN A 86 9.19 13.76 22.63
CA GLN A 86 10.12 13.08 23.55
C GLN A 86 10.73 11.82 22.93
N CYS A 87 9.97 11.11 22.10
CA CYS A 87 10.37 9.79 21.60
C CYS A 87 10.31 9.67 20.07
N GLY A 88 10.02 10.74 19.32
CA GLY A 88 9.96 10.71 17.86
C GLY A 88 11.23 10.18 17.21
N VAL A 89 12.41 10.51 17.78
CA VAL A 89 13.72 10.03 17.29
C VAL A 89 13.87 8.52 17.41
N ILE A 90 13.26 7.88 18.41
CA ILE A 90 13.34 6.44 18.64
C ILE A 90 12.21 5.71 17.91
N LEU A 91 11.00 6.29 17.92
CA LEU A 91 9.81 5.71 17.30
C LEU A 91 9.88 5.75 15.77
N TYR A 92 10.52 6.77 15.18
CA TYR A 92 10.63 6.87 13.73
C TYR A 92 11.38 5.66 13.11
N PRO A 93 12.62 5.30 13.54
CA PRO A 93 13.33 4.12 13.02
C PRO A 93 12.56 2.81 13.22
N LEU A 94 11.77 2.70 14.30
CA LEU A 94 10.90 1.53 14.56
C LEU A 94 9.79 1.44 13.52
N VAL A 95 9.10 2.54 13.26
CA VAL A 95 8.05 2.61 12.23
C VAL A 95 8.64 2.35 10.85
N GLU A 96 9.76 2.97 10.52
CA GLU A 96 10.47 2.77 9.25
C GLU A 96 10.84 1.29 9.05
N SER A 97 11.42 0.65 10.07
CA SER A 97 11.83 -0.76 10.01
C SER A 97 10.66 -1.74 9.92
N SER A 98 9.46 -1.33 10.34
CA SER A 98 8.25 -2.15 10.26
C SER A 98 7.63 -2.22 8.86
N LEU A 99 8.04 -1.31 7.96
CA LEU A 99 7.41 -1.16 6.66
C LEU A 99 8.08 -1.99 5.55
N PRO A 100 7.31 -2.55 4.60
CA PRO A 100 7.88 -3.19 3.43
C PRO A 100 8.69 -2.23 2.57
N THR A 101 9.75 -2.74 1.93
CA THR A 101 10.68 -1.93 1.11
C THR A 101 10.01 -1.13 0.00
N HIS A 102 8.94 -1.65 -0.61
CA HIS A 102 8.23 -0.93 -1.69
C HIS A 102 7.50 0.32 -1.16
N ILE A 103 6.96 0.26 0.05
CA ILE A 103 6.29 1.38 0.71
C ILE A 103 7.30 2.45 1.12
N LEU A 104 8.43 2.03 1.70
CA LEU A 104 9.54 2.95 2.03
C LEU A 104 10.06 3.67 0.78
N ARG A 105 10.19 2.96 -0.34
CA ARG A 105 10.60 3.58 -1.61
C ARG A 105 9.59 4.62 -2.09
N SER A 106 8.30 4.36 -1.96
CA SER A 106 7.25 5.33 -2.28
C SER A 106 7.31 6.55 -1.36
N PHE A 107 7.51 6.33 -0.05
CA PHE A 107 7.68 7.40 0.93
C PHE A 107 8.87 8.30 0.59
N GLU A 108 10.04 7.73 0.33
CA GLU A 108 11.25 8.50 -0.02
C GLU A 108 11.11 9.28 -1.34
N ARG A 109 10.30 8.80 -2.29
CA ARG A 109 9.98 9.56 -3.51
C ARG A 109 9.08 10.76 -3.22
N GLN A 110 8.11 10.59 -2.33
CA GLN A 110 7.19 11.67 -1.95
C GLN A 110 7.87 12.69 -1.03
N ARG A 111 8.72 12.23 -0.11
CA ARG A 111 9.47 13.07 0.84
C ARG A 111 10.34 14.11 0.15
N LYS A 112 11.00 13.74 -0.95
CA LYS A 112 11.80 14.68 -1.78
C LYS A 112 10.99 15.84 -2.37
N ASN A 113 9.66 15.73 -2.42
CA ASN A 113 8.78 16.83 -2.85
C ASN A 113 8.27 17.68 -1.67
N ILE A 114 8.44 17.23 -0.42
CA ILE A 114 7.91 17.85 0.80
C ILE A 114 8.95 18.74 1.50
N ASP A 115 10.25 18.58 1.20
CA ASP A 115 11.38 19.31 1.81
C ASP A 115 11.29 20.86 1.71
N SER A 116 10.29 21.40 1.02
CA SER A 116 10.14 22.85 0.82
C SER A 116 9.33 23.58 1.89
N GLU A 117 8.43 22.96 2.69
CA GLU A 117 7.40 23.79 3.37
C GLU A 117 6.91 23.45 4.78
N GLN A 118 7.38 22.45 5.55
CA GLN A 118 6.76 22.25 6.88
C GLN A 118 7.58 21.56 7.96
N SER A 119 7.53 22.16 9.16
CA SER A 119 7.96 21.64 10.46
C SER A 119 7.03 20.55 11.00
N ILE A 120 6.72 19.55 10.17
CA ILE A 120 5.98 18.36 10.61
C ILE A 120 7.01 17.38 11.18
N SER A 121 6.74 16.83 12.37
CA SER A 121 7.57 15.77 12.95
C SER A 121 7.71 14.64 11.94
N THR A 122 8.93 14.14 11.72
CA THR A 122 9.22 13.11 10.70
C THR A 122 8.36 11.86 10.87
N LEU A 123 7.95 11.56 12.11
CA LEU A 123 7.03 10.49 12.44
C LEU A 123 5.60 10.75 11.91
N ASP A 124 5.08 11.97 12.09
CA ASP A 124 3.75 12.34 11.60
C ASP A 124 3.73 12.37 10.06
N ALA A 125 4.83 12.73 9.43
CA ALA A 125 4.99 12.67 7.97
C ALA A 125 4.86 11.23 7.45
N ILE A 126 5.52 10.25 8.07
CA ILE A 126 5.41 8.85 7.63
C ILE A 126 4.04 8.25 7.95
N VAL A 127 3.42 8.59 9.09
CA VAL A 127 2.07 8.10 9.44
C VAL A 127 1.01 8.68 8.50
N SER A 128 1.08 9.97 8.17
CA SER A 128 0.17 10.60 7.21
C SER A 128 0.34 10.04 5.80
N PHE A 129 1.59 9.78 5.38
CA PHE A 129 1.87 9.08 4.14
C PHE A 129 1.20 7.70 4.08
N LEU A 130 1.38 6.87 5.12
CA LEU A 130 0.79 5.53 5.16
C LEU A 130 -0.74 5.59 5.06
N LYS A 131 -1.37 6.57 5.71
CA LYS A 131 -2.81 6.79 5.60
C LYS A 131 -3.22 7.09 4.16
N SER A 132 -2.50 7.97 3.47
CA SER A 132 -2.76 8.29 2.05
C SER A 132 -2.54 7.09 1.12
N GLU A 133 -1.52 6.27 1.39
CA GLU A 133 -1.23 5.07 0.61
C GLU A 133 -2.34 4.03 0.78
N VAL A 134 -2.82 3.79 2.01
CA VAL A 134 -3.96 2.89 2.27
C VAL A 134 -5.23 3.37 1.54
N GLN A 135 -5.54 4.66 1.61
CA GLN A 135 -6.67 5.24 0.88
C GLN A 135 -6.50 5.09 -0.65
N SER A 136 -5.27 5.18 -1.14
CA SER A 136 -4.97 5.01 -2.57
C SER A 136 -5.18 3.56 -3.00
N GLU A 137 -4.75 2.57 -2.21
CA GLU A 137 -5.06 1.16 -2.47
C GLU A 137 -6.57 0.88 -2.50
N GLU A 138 -7.33 1.47 -1.58
CA GLU A 138 -8.79 1.34 -1.53
C GLU A 138 -9.46 1.94 -2.76
N LYS A 139 -9.02 3.14 -3.18
CA LYS A 139 -9.49 3.78 -4.42
C LYS A 139 -9.16 2.94 -5.65
N ILE A 140 -7.94 2.40 -5.74
CA ILE A 140 -7.53 1.54 -6.85
C ILE A 140 -8.39 0.28 -6.89
N LYS A 141 -8.66 -0.34 -5.73
CA LYS A 141 -9.55 -1.50 -5.64
C LYS A 141 -10.96 -1.14 -6.13
N LEU A 142 -11.50 0.00 -5.71
CA LEU A 142 -12.81 0.50 -6.16
C LEU A 142 -12.86 0.69 -7.68
N SER A 143 -11.89 1.41 -8.27
CA SER A 143 -11.80 1.65 -9.71
C SER A 143 -11.61 0.37 -10.53
N ARG A 144 -11.04 -0.67 -9.93
CA ARG A 144 -10.85 -1.98 -10.58
C ARG A 144 -12.04 -2.92 -10.38
N SER A 145 -12.86 -2.69 -9.36
CA SER A 145 -14.10 -3.45 -9.13
C SER A 145 -15.28 -2.97 -9.98
N GLU A 146 -15.22 -1.75 -10.52
CA GLU A 146 -16.23 -1.21 -11.42
C GLU A 146 -15.75 -1.30 -12.88
N ILE A 147 -15.91 -2.50 -13.44
CA ILE A 147 -16.33 -2.84 -14.82
C ILE A 147 -16.15 -4.37 -14.87
N LEU A 148 -17.14 -5.10 -14.35
CA LEU A 148 -17.43 -6.43 -14.87
C LEU A 148 -18.27 -6.19 -16.13
N PRO A 149 -17.80 -6.54 -17.35
CA PRO A 149 -18.73 -6.87 -18.39
C PRO A 149 -19.51 -8.07 -17.88
N TYR A 150 -20.81 -7.87 -17.64
CA TYR A 150 -21.78 -8.95 -17.57
C TYR A 150 -21.40 -10.03 -18.60
N GLU A 151 -21.06 -11.21 -18.10
CA GLU A 151 -20.64 -12.35 -18.91
C GLU A 151 -21.72 -12.62 -19.97
N ARG A 152 -21.45 -12.29 -21.23
CA ARG A 152 -22.06 -13.05 -22.31
C ARG A 152 -21.32 -14.37 -22.33
N GLU A 153 -21.98 -15.41 -21.83
CA GLU A 153 -21.56 -16.79 -22.03
C GLU A 153 -21.35 -17.05 -23.53
N CYS A 154 -20.12 -16.90 -24.00
CA CYS A 154 -19.66 -17.57 -25.21
C CYS A 154 -18.82 -18.76 -24.76
N LYS A 155 -19.50 -19.85 -24.42
CA LYS A 155 -18.88 -21.17 -24.33
C LYS A 155 -18.31 -21.50 -25.71
N HIS A 156 -17.00 -21.37 -25.90
CA HIS A 156 -16.29 -22.20 -26.88
C HIS A 156 -14.78 -22.25 -26.54
N LEU A 157 -14.39 -23.40 -25.98
CA LEU A 157 -13.11 -24.14 -26.08
C LEU A 157 -11.80 -23.34 -26.24
N ALA A 158 -10.91 -23.43 -25.26
CA ALA A 158 -9.80 -24.40 -25.26
C ALA A 158 -8.73 -24.00 -24.22
N GLU A 159 -8.26 -25.00 -23.49
CA GLU A 159 -7.11 -24.96 -22.59
C GLU A 159 -5.87 -24.38 -23.28
N SER A 160 -5.13 -23.50 -22.59
CA SER A 160 -3.66 -23.53 -22.60
C SER A 160 -3.07 -22.64 -21.51
N GLN A 161 -1.97 -23.15 -20.98
CA GLN A 161 -1.25 -22.71 -19.80
C GLN A 161 -0.64 -21.32 -19.99
N SER A 162 -0.68 -20.52 -18.92
CA SER A 162 -0.04 -19.21 -18.85
C SER A 162 1.48 -19.35 -18.84
N THR A 163 2.11 -19.32 -20.01
CA THR A 163 3.53 -18.97 -20.12
C THR A 163 3.64 -17.45 -20.26
N LEU A 164 4.42 -16.84 -19.38
CA LEU A 164 4.83 -15.44 -19.50
C LEU A 164 5.33 -15.15 -20.93
N PRO A 165 4.87 -14.09 -21.61
CA PRO A 165 5.33 -13.81 -22.95
C PRO A 165 6.80 -13.37 -22.89
N SER A 166 7.66 -14.17 -23.53
CA SER A 166 9.08 -13.86 -23.71
C SER A 166 9.23 -12.98 -24.95
N ALA A 167 10.21 -12.08 -24.96
CA ALA A 167 10.44 -11.10 -26.04
C ALA A 167 10.63 -11.73 -27.44
N ALA A 168 10.81 -13.05 -27.54
CA ALA A 168 10.89 -13.81 -28.78
C ALA A 168 9.54 -14.00 -29.51
N GLU A 169 8.38 -13.86 -28.84
CA GLU A 169 7.04 -13.97 -29.47
C GLU A 169 6.65 -12.72 -30.27
N LEU A 170 7.48 -11.67 -30.27
CA LEU A 170 7.32 -10.51 -31.16
C LEU A 170 7.73 -10.82 -32.62
N PHE A 171 8.02 -12.08 -32.95
CA PHE A 171 8.10 -12.49 -34.34
C PHE A 171 6.70 -12.49 -34.94
N ILE A 172 6.44 -11.52 -35.82
CA ILE A 172 5.30 -11.53 -36.74
C ILE A 172 5.54 -12.68 -37.72
N GLN A 173 5.23 -13.89 -37.29
CA GLN A 173 5.01 -14.99 -38.20
C GLN A 173 3.72 -14.67 -38.94
N GLU A 174 3.70 -14.87 -40.27
CA GLU A 174 2.54 -14.59 -41.11
C GLU A 174 1.41 -15.57 -40.77
N SER A 175 0.71 -15.32 -39.66
CA SER A 175 -0.55 -15.97 -39.34
C SER A 175 -1.60 -15.45 -40.32
N ASN A 176 -2.45 -16.36 -40.78
CA ASN A 176 -3.59 -16.12 -41.68
C ASN A 176 -4.72 -15.31 -40.99
N ASP A 177 -4.34 -14.35 -40.16
CA ASP A 177 -5.26 -13.57 -39.35
C ASP A 177 -5.98 -12.55 -40.24
N LYS A 178 -7.30 -12.50 -40.06
CA LYS A 178 -8.16 -11.54 -40.75
C LYS A 178 -7.76 -10.14 -40.30
N CYS A 179 -7.55 -9.25 -41.25
CA CYS A 179 -7.16 -7.87 -40.98
C CYS A 179 -8.18 -7.19 -40.05
N ALA A 180 -7.72 -6.55 -38.97
CA ALA A 180 -8.58 -5.88 -37.99
C ALA A 180 -9.34 -4.67 -38.56
N PHE A 181 -8.89 -4.11 -39.70
CA PHE A 181 -9.46 -2.91 -40.32
C PHE A 181 -10.48 -3.21 -41.43
N CYS A 182 -10.42 -4.39 -42.03
CA CYS A 182 -11.30 -4.74 -43.15
C CYS A 182 -11.71 -6.21 -43.24
N PHE A 183 -11.30 -7.01 -42.25
CA PHE A 183 -11.64 -8.42 -42.06
C PHE A 183 -11.27 -9.35 -43.23
N LYS A 184 -10.42 -8.89 -44.15
CA LYS A 184 -9.83 -9.69 -45.24
C LYS A 184 -8.49 -10.28 -44.82
N VAL A 185 -8.09 -11.41 -45.42
CA VAL A 185 -6.83 -12.09 -45.09
C VAL A 185 -5.64 -11.32 -45.68
N HIS A 186 -4.92 -10.59 -44.82
CA HIS A 186 -3.61 -9.96 -45.07
C HIS A 186 -3.09 -9.38 -43.76
N ALA A 187 -1.76 -9.20 -43.68
CA ALA A 187 -1.17 -8.52 -42.54
C ALA A 187 -1.67 -7.06 -42.44
N ASN A 188 -2.08 -6.62 -41.24
CA ASN A 188 -2.67 -5.30 -40.97
C ASN A 188 -1.85 -4.12 -41.57
N ARG A 189 -0.52 -4.25 -41.62
CA ARG A 189 0.41 -3.26 -42.20
C ARG A 189 0.19 -2.97 -43.69
N PHE A 190 -0.41 -3.90 -44.44
CA PHE A 190 -0.69 -3.75 -45.87
C PHE A 190 -2.15 -3.36 -46.16
N CYS A 191 -2.94 -3.04 -45.13
CA CYS A 191 -4.34 -2.69 -45.31
C CYS A 191 -4.50 -1.26 -45.83
N LYS A 192 -4.99 -1.13 -47.07
CA LYS A 192 -5.28 0.18 -47.69
C LYS A 192 -6.34 1.00 -46.94
N ARG A 193 -7.17 0.36 -46.08
CA ARG A 193 -8.13 1.05 -45.20
C ARG A 193 -7.51 1.62 -43.93
N ALA A 194 -6.34 1.13 -43.49
CA ALA A 194 -5.66 1.64 -42.30
C ALA A 194 -5.11 3.06 -42.52
N PHE A 195 -4.81 3.45 -43.77
CA PHE A 195 -4.34 4.79 -44.11
C PHE A 195 -5.39 5.90 -43.98
N PHE A 196 -6.69 5.56 -43.88
CA PHE A 196 -7.78 6.55 -43.88
C PHE A 196 -8.28 6.92 -42.47
N HIS A 197 -7.72 6.33 -41.41
CA HIS A 197 -7.97 6.78 -40.03
C HIS A 197 -6.71 7.46 -39.49
N PRO A 198 -6.72 8.77 -39.18
CA PRO A 198 -5.56 9.44 -38.62
C PRO A 198 -5.25 8.87 -37.24
N THR A 199 -4.16 8.12 -37.13
CA THR A 199 -3.61 7.70 -35.84
C THR A 199 -3.03 8.94 -35.14
N ARG A 200 -3.64 9.31 -34.02
CA ARG A 200 -3.20 10.41 -33.17
C ARG A 200 -1.99 9.93 -32.36
N GLY A 201 -0.78 10.17 -32.85
CA GLY A 201 0.43 9.68 -32.17
C GLY A 201 1.76 10.25 -32.68
N LYS A 202 1.94 11.56 -32.49
CA LYS A 202 3.20 12.34 -32.37
C LYS A 202 4.49 11.74 -32.94
N ASP A 203 4.93 12.32 -34.05
CA ASP A 203 6.29 12.26 -34.56
C ASP A 203 7.28 12.88 -33.55
N HIS A 204 8.33 12.13 -33.20
CA HIS A 204 9.59 12.71 -32.72
C HIS A 204 10.64 12.60 -33.84
N ASN A 205 10.91 13.77 -34.40
CA ASN A 205 11.92 14.07 -35.40
C ASN A 205 13.32 14.08 -34.76
N ASN A 206 14.32 13.37 -35.31
CA ASN A 206 15.54 14.02 -35.87
C ASN A 206 16.57 13.01 -36.44
N LYS A 207 16.73 13.11 -37.77
CA LYS A 207 17.97 13.25 -38.56
C LYS A 207 19.19 12.36 -38.25
N LYS A 208 19.47 11.45 -39.19
CA LYS A 208 20.83 11.14 -39.66
C LYS A 208 20.89 11.46 -41.15
N GLU A 209 21.69 12.43 -41.54
CA GLU A 209 22.14 12.55 -42.94
C GLU A 209 23.66 12.50 -43.01
N ARG A 210 24.10 11.67 -43.95
CA ARG A 210 25.48 11.37 -44.30
C ARG A 210 26.05 12.47 -45.18
N ILE A 211 27.33 12.67 -44.95
CA ILE A 211 28.39 13.24 -45.78
C ILE A 211 28.20 13.00 -47.29
N VAL A 212 28.47 14.04 -48.09
CA VAL A 212 28.93 13.95 -49.49
C VAL A 212 30.09 14.95 -49.69
N PRO A 213 31.15 14.62 -50.47
CA PRO A 213 32.41 15.37 -50.49
C PRO A 213 32.58 16.28 -51.73
N GLY A 214 33.56 17.20 -51.64
CA GLY A 214 34.18 17.93 -52.76
C GLY A 214 33.81 19.41 -52.83
N LEU A 215 34.68 20.35 -53.21
CA LEU A 215 36.13 20.42 -53.41
C LEU A 215 36.40 21.92 -53.69
N LEU A 216 37.44 22.50 -53.07
CA LEU A 216 38.25 23.65 -53.51
C LEU A 216 37.59 24.94 -54.05
N GLY A 217 37.87 26.02 -53.32
CA GLY A 217 37.85 27.43 -53.73
C GLY A 217 38.53 28.26 -52.67
#